data_AF-A0A7C5ZXF2-F1
#
_entry.id   AF-A0A7C5ZXF2-F1
#
_cell.length_a   1.000
_cell.length_b   1.000
_cell.length_c   1.000
_cell.angle_alpha   90.00
_cell.angle_beta   90.00
_cell.angle_gamma   90.00
#
_symmetry.space_group_name_H-M   'P 1'
#
loop_
_entity.id
_entity.type
_entity.pdbx_description
1 polymer ?
#
loop_
_entity_poly.entity_id
_entity_poly.type
_entity_poly.pdbx_seq_one_letter_code
_entity_poly.pdbx_strand_id
1 'polypeptide(L)'
;MVYLKKVSLYIDEELWTKFKESVLRKHGTLRKLSSEVEESLRYSLVDEELLLNLFKKMGASSDVSVASETIKRNRPRLRGPPSEILVRGMRRKHIAKSLS
;
A
#
# COMPACT_ATOMS: atom_id res chain seq x y z
N MET A 1 -7.26 -28.04 -12.92
CA MET A 1 -6.02 -28.03 -13.71
C MET A 1 -5.16 -26.90 -13.18
N VAL A 2 -3.92 -27.15 -12.75
CA VAL A 2 -3.01 -26.09 -12.26
C VAL A 2 -2.21 -25.58 -13.45
N TYR A 3 -2.36 -24.30 -13.78
CA TYR A 3 -1.60 -23.68 -14.86
C TYR A 3 -0.29 -23.13 -14.29
N LEU A 4 0.82 -23.83 -14.55
CA LEU A 4 2.16 -23.39 -14.15
C LEU A 4 2.77 -22.51 -15.26
N LYS A 5 3.30 -21.34 -14.89
CA LYS A 5 4.03 -20.45 -15.80
C LYS A 5 5.51 -20.44 -15.41
N LYS A 6 6.39 -20.73 -16.37
CA LYS A 6 7.85 -20.58 -16.18
C LYS A 6 8.23 -19.11 -16.26
N VAL A 7 8.96 -18.61 -15.28
CA VAL A 7 9.42 -17.22 -15.17
C VAL A 7 10.92 -17.21 -14.91
N SER A 8 11.63 -16.22 -15.44
CA SER A 8 13.02 -15.93 -15.14
C SER A 8 13.10 -14.59 -14.42
N LEU A 9 13.82 -14.53 -13.30
CA LEU A 9 13.97 -13.34 -12.46
C LEU A 9 15.45 -13.12 -12.16
N TYR A 10 15.86 -11.85 -12.02
CA TYR A 10 17.16 -11.51 -11.47
C TYR A 10 17.02 -11.34 -9.95
N ILE A 11 17.81 -12.10 -9.20
CA ILE A 11 17.81 -12.11 -7.73
C ILE A 11 19.27 -11.97 -7.30
N ASP A 12 19.50 -11.30 -6.18
CA ASP A 12 20.81 -11.27 -5.54
C ASP A 12 21.33 -12.70 -5.25
N GLU A 13 22.58 -12.97 -5.61
CA GLU A 13 23.17 -14.32 -5.57
C GLU A 13 23.33 -14.84 -4.13
N GLU A 14 23.72 -13.96 -3.20
CA GLU A 14 23.89 -14.33 -1.80
C GLU A 14 22.55 -14.66 -1.14
N LEU A 15 21.53 -13.84 -1.42
CA LEU A 15 20.17 -14.08 -0.97
C LEU A 15 19.61 -15.39 -1.54
N TRP A 16 19.81 -15.64 -2.83
CA TRP A 16 19.35 -16.88 -3.47
C TRP A 16 20.03 -18.12 -2.90
N THR A 17 21.32 -18.02 -2.57
CA THR A 17 22.07 -19.12 -1.95
C THR A 17 21.53 -19.44 -0.55
N LYS A 18 21.30 -18.43 0.29
CA LYS A 18 20.69 -18.60 1.61
C LYS A 18 19.29 -19.21 1.53
N PHE A 19 18.50 -18.81 0.53
CA PHE A 19 17.17 -19.37 0.30
C PHE A 19 17.22 -20.85 -0.13
N LYS A 20 18.16 -21.24 -1.01
CA LYS A 20 18.35 -22.66 -1.36
C LYS A 20 18.73 -23.49 -0.13
N GLU A 21 19.59 -22.97 0.74
CA GLU A 21 19.95 -23.63 1.99
C GLU A 21 18.74 -23.81 2.92
N SER A 22 17.88 -22.78 3.06
CA SER A 22 16.68 -22.90 3.90
C SER A 22 15.71 -23.96 3.36
N VAL A 23 15.52 -24.01 2.04
CA VAL A 23 14.68 -25.04 1.38
C VAL A 23 15.28 -26.43 1.60
N LEU A 24 16.59 -26.58 1.46
CA LEU A 24 17.27 -27.85 1.69
C LEU A 24 17.16 -28.28 3.15
N ARG A 25 17.28 -27.37 4.12
CA ARG A 25 17.09 -27.66 5.54
C ARG A 25 15.65 -28.08 5.85
N LYS A 26 14.65 -27.44 5.25
CA LYS A 26 13.22 -27.70 5.47
C LYS A 26 12.75 -29.02 4.86
N HIS A 27 13.22 -29.34 3.64
CA HIS A 27 12.68 -30.47 2.86
C HIS A 27 13.69 -31.57 2.54
N GLY A 28 14.98 -31.39 2.85
CA GLY A 28 16.06 -32.31 2.48
C GLY A 28 16.35 -32.35 0.98
N THR A 29 15.71 -31.51 0.17
CA THR A 29 15.84 -31.51 -1.29
C THR A 29 15.56 -30.13 -1.90
N LEU A 30 16.26 -29.82 -3.00
CA LEU A 30 16.01 -28.60 -3.81
C LEU A 30 14.87 -28.77 -4.82
N ARG A 31 14.28 -29.97 -4.97
CA ARG A 31 13.13 -30.20 -5.87
C ARG A 31 11.87 -29.40 -5.49
N LYS A 32 11.86 -28.80 -4.30
CA LYS A 32 10.76 -27.99 -3.76
C LYS A 32 10.98 -26.48 -3.88
N LEU A 33 12.03 -26.04 -4.59
CA LEU A 33 12.31 -24.60 -4.75
C LEU A 33 11.14 -23.81 -5.34
N SER A 34 10.51 -24.29 -6.41
CA SER A 34 9.37 -23.61 -7.01
C SER A 34 8.18 -23.53 -6.06
N SER A 35 7.93 -24.60 -5.29
CA SER A 35 6.88 -24.63 -4.27
C SER A 35 7.14 -23.65 -3.14
N GLU A 36 8.38 -23.55 -2.66
CA GLU A 36 8.73 -22.61 -1.58
C GLU A 36 8.67 -21.15 -2.05
N VAL A 37 9.08 -20.87 -3.29
CA VAL A 37 8.91 -19.54 -3.89
C VAL A 37 7.42 -19.20 -4.02
N GLU A 38 6.59 -20.14 -4.45
CA GLU A 38 5.14 -19.95 -4.52
C GLU A 38 4.51 -19.76 -3.13
N GLU A 39 4.92 -20.52 -2.12
CA GLU A 39 4.50 -20.34 -0.73
C GLU A 39 4.92 -18.98 -0.18
N SER A 40 6.14 -18.53 -0.47
CA SER A 40 6.64 -17.21 -0.07
C SER A 40 5.82 -16.08 -0.72
N LEU A 41 5.51 -16.22 -2.01
CA LEU A 41 4.63 -15.29 -2.72
C LEU A 41 3.22 -15.30 -2.13
N ARG A 42 2.64 -16.48 -1.88
CA ARG A 42 1.33 -16.60 -1.22
C ARG A 42 1.35 -15.95 0.15
N TYR A 43 2.36 -16.22 0.98
CA TYR A 43 2.48 -15.62 2.32
C TYR A 43 2.52 -14.09 2.23
N SER A 44 3.32 -13.54 1.31
CA SER A 44 3.39 -12.09 1.10
C SER A 44 2.05 -11.46 0.66
N LEU A 45 1.24 -12.20 -0.10
CA LEU A 45 -0.10 -11.76 -0.52
C LEU A 45 -1.18 -12.03 0.54
N VAL A 46 -1.00 -13.05 1.37
CA VAL A 46 -1.91 -13.44 2.44
C VAL A 46 -1.89 -12.42 3.58
N ASP A 47 -0.79 -11.70 3.83
CA ASP A 47 -0.81 -10.57 4.75
C ASP A 47 -1.77 -9.45 4.27
N GLU A 48 -1.89 -9.21 2.97
CA GLU A 48 -2.89 -8.30 2.42
C GLU A 48 -4.31 -8.87 2.58
N GLU A 49 -4.54 -10.15 2.27
CA GLU A 49 -5.86 -10.78 2.40
C GLU A 49 -6.32 -10.96 3.86
N LEU A 50 -5.41 -11.29 4.79
CA LEU A 50 -5.69 -11.38 6.22
C LEU A 50 -5.96 -10.01 6.81
N LEU A 51 -5.20 -8.98 6.43
CA LEU A 51 -5.51 -7.59 6.78
C LEU A 51 -6.89 -7.20 6.23
N LEU A 52 -7.16 -7.44 4.94
CA LEU A 52 -8.46 -7.17 4.31
C LEU A 52 -9.60 -7.91 5.03
N ASN A 53 -9.38 -9.15 5.45
CA ASN A 53 -10.37 -9.96 6.18
C ASN A 53 -10.54 -9.50 7.64
N LEU A 54 -9.48 -9.04 8.30
CA LEU A 54 -9.52 -8.37 9.61
C LEU A 54 -10.27 -7.04 9.52
N PHE A 55 -10.01 -6.20 8.51
CA PHE A 55 -10.75 -4.97 8.24
C PHE A 55 -12.24 -5.26 7.97
N LYS A 56 -12.56 -6.26 7.12
CA LYS A 56 -13.94 -6.72 6.90
C LYS A 56 -14.61 -7.20 8.20
N LYS A 57 -13.91 -7.98 9.04
CA LYS A 57 -14.44 -8.44 10.35
C LYS A 57 -14.64 -7.30 11.35
N MET A 58 -13.85 -6.23 11.26
CA MET A 58 -14.06 -4.99 12.03
C MET A 58 -15.11 -4.04 11.41
N GLY A 59 -15.81 -4.46 10.34
CA GLY A 59 -16.81 -3.62 9.66
C GLY A 59 -16.21 -2.45 8.88
N ALA A 60 -14.90 -2.41 8.71
CA ALA A 60 -14.22 -1.44 7.88
C ALA A 60 -14.12 -1.98 6.43
N SER A 61 -14.85 -1.38 5.51
CA SER A 61 -14.68 -1.63 4.08
C SER A 61 -13.36 -1.03 3.61
N SER A 62 -12.28 -1.78 3.72
CA SER A 62 -10.99 -1.37 3.18
C SER A 62 -10.91 -1.78 1.70
N ASP A 63 -11.38 -0.90 0.81
CA ASP A 63 -10.92 -0.90 -0.59
C ASP A 63 -9.43 -0.51 -0.59
N VAL A 64 -8.52 -1.47 -0.41
CA VAL A 64 -7.06 -1.21 -0.33
C VAL A 64 -6.44 -1.06 -1.74
N SER A 65 -7.24 -0.95 -2.79
CA SER A 65 -6.78 -0.27 -4.02
C SER A 65 -7.18 1.20 -3.96
N VAL A 66 -6.60 1.95 -3.03
CA VAL A 66 -6.75 3.40 -3.04
C VAL A 66 -5.77 3.96 -4.08
N ALA A 67 -6.15 3.84 -5.35
CA ALA A 67 -5.50 4.59 -6.42
C ALA A 67 -5.37 6.05 -5.98
N SER A 68 -4.24 6.71 -6.28
CA SER A 68 -4.01 8.11 -5.91
C SER A 68 -5.17 9.04 -6.31
N GLU A 69 -5.95 8.63 -7.31
CA GLU A 69 -7.15 9.30 -7.78
C GLU A 69 -8.36 9.19 -6.83
N THR A 70 -8.60 8.04 -6.18
CA THR A 70 -9.67 7.90 -5.17
C THR A 70 -9.34 8.66 -3.89
N ILE A 71 -8.06 8.73 -3.50
CA ILE A 71 -7.58 9.60 -2.41
C ILE A 71 -7.87 11.07 -2.73
N LYS A 72 -7.52 11.52 -3.95
CA LYS A 72 -7.76 12.90 -4.40
C LYS A 72 -9.25 13.26 -4.47
N ARG A 73 -10.11 12.29 -4.82
CA ARG A 73 -11.58 12.48 -4.88
C ARG A 73 -12.21 12.56 -3.48
N ASN A 74 -11.78 11.70 -2.55
CA ASN A 74 -12.32 11.64 -1.18
C ASN A 74 -11.64 12.61 -0.20
N ARG A 75 -10.61 13.35 -0.62
CA ARG A 75 -9.95 14.35 0.23
C ARG A 75 -10.97 15.43 0.65
N PRO A 76 -11.15 15.69 1.96
CA PRO A 76 -12.03 16.76 2.40
C PRO A 76 -11.52 18.10 1.85
N ARG A 77 -12.32 18.70 0.96
CA ARG A 77 -12.08 20.06 0.49
C ARG A 77 -12.60 21.01 1.57
N LEU A 78 -11.75 21.93 2.02
CA LEU A 78 -12.16 23.02 2.89
C LEU A 78 -13.32 23.75 2.21
N ARG A 79 -14.49 23.79 2.85
CA ARG A 79 -15.63 24.56 2.35
C ARG A 79 -15.40 26.03 2.68
N GLY A 80 -15.50 26.87 1.67
CA GLY A 80 -15.38 28.31 1.81
C GLY A 80 -14.27 28.90 0.95
N PRO A 81 -14.19 30.23 0.91
CA PRO A 81 -13.12 30.92 0.20
C PRO A 81 -11.76 30.54 0.83
N PRO A 82 -10.68 30.51 0.03
CA PRO A 82 -9.33 30.37 0.55
C PRO A 82 -9.08 31.31 1.73
N SER A 83 -8.38 30.82 2.75
CA SER A 83 -8.05 31.59 3.95
C SER A 83 -7.38 32.93 3.61
N GLU A 84 -6.63 32.98 2.51
CA GLU A 84 -6.04 34.19 1.95
C GLU A 84 -7.08 35.30 1.70
N ILE A 85 -8.24 34.97 1.12
CA ILE A 85 -9.31 35.94 0.84
C ILE A 85 -9.88 36.49 2.15
N LEU A 86 -10.08 35.61 3.14
CA LEU A 86 -10.58 36.01 4.46
C LEU A 86 -9.58 36.94 5.17
N VAL A 87 -8.29 36.58 5.20
CA VAL A 87 -7.23 37.38 5.80
C VAL A 87 -7.09 38.73 5.09
N ARG A 88 -7.17 38.76 3.76
CA ARG A 88 -7.14 39.99 2.97
C ARG A 88 -8.34 40.88 3.27
N GLY A 89 -9.53 40.30 3.44
CA GLY A 89 -10.74 41.01 3.87
C GLY A 89 -10.59 41.63 5.27
N MET A 90 -10.06 40.87 6.23
CA MET A 90 -9.79 41.37 7.59
C MET A 90 -8.78 42.52 7.59
N ARG A 91 -7.69 42.41 6.82
CA ARG A 91 -6.70 43.49 6.67
C ARG A 91 -7.31 44.75 6.09
N ARG A 92 -8.12 44.63 5.02
CA ARG A 92 -8.82 45.77 4.42
C ARG A 92 -9.76 46.45 5.42
N LYS A 93 -10.52 45.67 6.18
CA LYS A 93 -11.38 46.22 7.25
C LYS A 93 -10.59 46.95 8.32
N HIS A 94 -9.45 46.40 8.73
CA HIS A 94 -8.56 47.04 9.70
C HIS A 94 -8.00 48.37 9.17
N ILE A 95 -7.52 48.39 7.93
CA ILE A 95 -7.00 49.60 7.27
C ILE A 95 -8.10 50.67 7.15
N ALA A 96 -9.30 50.27 6.71
CA ALA A 96 -10.44 51.20 6.63
C ALA A 96 -10.82 51.76 8.01
N LYS A 97 -10.76 50.95 9.07
CA LYS A 97 -11.01 51.39 10.45
C LYS A 97 -9.93 52.31 10.99
N SER A 98 -8.67 52.16 10.56
CA SER A 98 -7.57 53.07 10.94
C SER A 98 -7.53 54.37 10.13
N LEU A 99 -8.23 54.43 8.99
CA LEU A 99 -8.34 55.61 8.13
C LEU A 99 -9.61 56.43 8.41
N SER A 100 -10.52 55.91 9.26
CA SER A 100 -11.66 56.62 9.83
C SER A 100 -11.30 57.13 11.22
#